data_AF-A0A0N4XD23-F1
#
_entry.id   AF-A0A0N4XD23-F1
#
_cell.length_a   1.000
_cell.length_b   1.000
_cell.length_c   1.000
_cell.angle_alpha   90.00
_cell.angle_beta   90.00
_cell.angle_gamma   90.00
#
_symmetry.space_group_name_H-M   'P 1'
#
loop_
_entity.id
_entity.type
_entity.pdbx_description
1 polymer ?
#
loop_
_entity_poly.entity_id
_entity_poly.type
_entity_poly.pdbx_seq_one_letter_code
_entity_poly.pdbx_strand_id
1 'polypeptide(L)'
;MNHLGGVEGLRQKGWTIVTSAALDHCAKVNGLKAEILGSGDNQVLIVEVPIRYSPDESAATRKAMEEEARQKFLSFWEYTLRFFNSLGLRIKATETWFSSSLFAYGKTLFHNGRMLPMSLKRICRMLHATNESYPSYQAQCSGIFAAGEAACECSYTCRLPYSIALFELFVAYRRAKQWTPAHQDGLLSWHKEEPCILSLKDGERSFVADMKNANVKWLEKEPLSFMGINSLFPAILGDYATQPMLAYMTRGFPDRLCLAICALRRYIDANHERMSKSVISALLRAFSPKTKEEVDWSMLAEDPTSINILRPQQPRNILKAGVLEFLNSSYVVNNVVTAIVQLDRDQRTVICDRMAAMTPLLPRFMSTLLDGSPVGIAQSFIHSFEKTSSVQRAARRNVPINISRNLRNLERNLARSERDNYLFFLYCLIKEGQPIPTSDYQYAQTLREKTWGRTDISGVTVAHPLSYTKSYPLDDYNIYPYMYRVSNCKE
;
A
#
# COMPACT_ATOMS: atom_id res chain seq x y z
N MET A 1 29.63 -2.89 -33.32
CA MET A 1 29.00 -4.05 -32.65
C MET A 1 27.92 -4.59 -33.57
N ASN A 2 28.18 -5.69 -34.30
CA ASN A 2 27.22 -6.33 -35.20
C ASN A 2 26.49 -7.47 -34.48
N HIS A 3 25.68 -7.14 -33.47
CA HIS A 3 24.86 -8.12 -32.79
C HIS A 3 23.53 -8.30 -33.56
N LEU A 4 23.32 -9.50 -34.11
CA LEU A 4 22.11 -9.85 -34.88
C LEU A 4 20.94 -10.33 -33.99
N GLY A 5 21.16 -10.50 -32.69
CA GLY A 5 20.15 -10.98 -31.74
C GLY A 5 19.38 -9.88 -31.02
N GLY A 6 18.33 -10.28 -30.29
CA GLY A 6 17.58 -9.39 -29.41
C GLY A 6 18.34 -9.02 -28.13
N VAL A 7 18.05 -7.85 -27.58
CA VAL A 7 18.51 -7.41 -26.25
C VAL A 7 17.33 -7.46 -25.29
N GLU A 8 17.56 -7.94 -24.06
CA GLU A 8 16.53 -8.05 -23.04
C GLU A 8 15.82 -6.71 -22.81
N GLY A 9 14.48 -6.74 -22.73
CA GLY A 9 13.63 -5.56 -22.57
C GLY A 9 13.30 -4.80 -23.88
N LEU A 10 14.02 -5.02 -24.98
CA LEU A 10 13.69 -4.42 -26.28
C LEU A 10 12.69 -5.27 -27.05
N ARG A 11 11.65 -4.63 -27.61
CA ARG A 11 10.60 -5.27 -28.43
C ARG A 11 9.93 -6.49 -27.78
N GLN A 12 9.97 -6.64 -26.45
CA GLN A 12 9.40 -7.78 -25.71
C GLN A 12 7.93 -8.03 -26.07
N LYS A 13 7.12 -6.97 -26.19
CA LYS A 13 5.71 -7.06 -26.62
C LYS A 13 5.56 -7.62 -28.04
N GLY A 14 6.39 -7.17 -28.97
CA GLY A 14 6.37 -7.64 -30.37
C GLY A 14 6.72 -9.12 -30.46
N TRP A 15 7.77 -9.55 -29.76
CA TRP A 15 8.14 -10.96 -29.68
C TRP A 15 7.06 -11.82 -29.03
N THR A 16 6.42 -11.32 -27.97
CA THR A 16 5.30 -12.02 -27.31
C THR A 16 4.14 -12.24 -28.28
N ILE A 17 3.78 -11.24 -29.10
CA ILE A 17 2.71 -11.38 -30.11
C ILE A 17 3.06 -12.47 -31.12
N VAL A 18 4.30 -12.49 -31.62
CA VAL A 18 4.75 -13.49 -32.60
C VAL A 18 4.68 -14.90 -32.02
N THR A 19 5.21 -15.11 -30.81
CA THR A 19 5.20 -16.42 -30.17
C THR A 19 3.79 -16.88 -29.76
N SER A 20 2.94 -15.97 -29.27
CA SER A 20 1.54 -16.29 -29.00
C SER A 20 0.75 -16.66 -30.26
N ALA A 21 0.95 -15.93 -31.37
CA ALA A 21 0.31 -16.26 -32.65
C ALA A 21 0.79 -17.62 -33.19
N ALA A 22 2.08 -17.95 -33.02
CA ALA A 22 2.64 -19.25 -33.38
C ALA A 22 2.02 -20.39 -32.58
N LEU A 23 1.86 -20.23 -31.25
CA LEU A 23 1.21 -21.23 -30.38
C LEU A 23 -0.26 -21.42 -30.74
N ASP A 24 -0.99 -20.33 -30.99
CA ASP A 24 -2.40 -20.38 -31.40
C ASP A 24 -2.58 -21.10 -32.75
N HIS A 25 -1.67 -20.85 -33.71
CA HIS A 25 -1.64 -21.59 -34.95
C HIS A 25 -1.42 -23.09 -34.73
N CYS A 26 -0.44 -23.48 -33.90
CA CYS A 26 -0.19 -24.88 -33.55
C CYS A 26 -1.44 -25.55 -32.94
N ALA A 27 -2.15 -24.86 -32.04
CA ALA A 27 -3.36 -25.39 -31.42
C ALA A 27 -4.47 -25.63 -32.46
N LYS A 28 -4.74 -24.63 -33.32
CA LYS A 28 -5.76 -24.70 -34.36
C LYS A 28 -5.51 -25.80 -35.39
N VAL A 29 -4.27 -25.97 -35.84
CA VAL A 29 -3.89 -27.03 -36.80
C VAL A 29 -4.12 -28.42 -36.21
N ASN A 30 -3.92 -28.58 -34.90
CA ASN A 30 -4.16 -29.85 -34.20
C ASN A 30 -5.61 -30.01 -33.71
N GLY A 31 -6.52 -29.08 -34.04
CA GLY A 31 -7.92 -29.12 -33.63
C GLY A 31 -8.12 -28.99 -32.12
N LEU A 32 -7.17 -28.36 -31.42
CA LEU A 32 -7.23 -28.16 -29.96
C LEU A 32 -7.60 -26.71 -29.65
N LYS A 33 -8.34 -26.53 -28.55
CA LYS A 33 -8.57 -25.22 -27.96
C LYS A 33 -7.48 -24.95 -26.94
N ALA A 34 -6.84 -23.79 -27.04
CA ALA A 34 -5.79 -23.40 -26.10
C ALA A 34 -5.94 -21.94 -25.66
N GLU A 35 -5.74 -21.71 -24.37
CA GLU A 35 -5.63 -20.37 -23.78
C GLU A 35 -4.16 -20.07 -23.49
N ILE A 36 -3.67 -18.93 -24.00
CA ILE A 36 -2.27 -18.53 -23.90
C ILE A 36 -2.14 -17.37 -22.92
N LEU A 37 -1.29 -17.54 -21.93
CA LEU A 37 -0.97 -16.54 -20.92
C LEU A 37 0.55 -16.32 -20.91
N GLY A 38 1.01 -15.08 -20.95
CA GLY A 38 2.46 -14.84 -20.91
C GLY A 38 2.89 -13.44 -21.31
N SER A 39 4.13 -13.11 -20.94
CA SER A 39 4.80 -11.88 -21.35
C SER A 39 6.28 -12.15 -21.55
N GLY A 40 6.78 -11.97 -22.77
CA GLY A 40 8.16 -12.27 -23.13
C GLY A 40 8.44 -13.77 -23.21
N ASP A 41 9.42 -14.22 -22.45
CA ASP A 41 9.97 -15.58 -22.42
C ASP A 41 9.10 -16.58 -21.64
N ASN A 42 8.39 -16.11 -20.61
CA ASN A 42 7.56 -16.95 -19.76
C ASN A 42 6.14 -17.04 -20.33
N GLN A 43 5.88 -18.09 -21.12
CA GLN A 43 4.58 -18.41 -21.69
C GLN A 43 4.00 -19.69 -21.08
N VAL A 44 2.70 -19.66 -20.81
CA VAL A 44 1.93 -20.76 -20.25
C VAL A 44 0.75 -21.03 -21.18
N LEU A 45 0.53 -22.30 -21.48
CA LEU A 45 -0.53 -22.75 -22.36
C LEU A 45 -1.48 -23.65 -21.57
N ILE A 46 -2.77 -23.34 -21.58
CA ILE A 46 -3.83 -24.21 -21.08
C ILE A 46 -4.47 -24.86 -22.30
N VAL A 47 -4.28 -26.17 -22.47
CA VAL A 47 -4.81 -26.92 -23.62
C VAL A 47 -5.99 -27.78 -23.19
N GLU A 48 -7.15 -27.57 -23.79
CA GLU A 48 -8.30 -28.44 -23.63
C GLU A 48 -8.18 -29.61 -24.60
N VAL A 49 -7.96 -30.82 -24.07
CA VAL A 49 -7.84 -32.04 -24.88
C VAL A 49 -9.16 -32.80 -24.86
N PRO A 50 -9.95 -32.78 -25.95
CA PRO A 50 -11.20 -33.53 -26.00
C PRO A 50 -10.90 -35.03 -26.06
N ILE A 51 -11.54 -35.77 -25.15
CA ILE A 51 -11.49 -37.24 -25.09
C ILE A 51 -12.89 -37.82 -25.28
N ARG A 52 -12.95 -39.08 -25.72
CA ARG A 52 -14.23 -39.77 -25.79
C ARG A 52 -14.72 -40.02 -24.37
N TYR A 53 -15.89 -39.46 -24.05
CA TYR A 53 -16.54 -39.70 -22.77
C TYR A 53 -17.04 -41.15 -22.71
N SER A 54 -16.67 -41.86 -21.65
CA SER A 54 -17.26 -43.15 -21.31
C SER A 54 -18.05 -43.00 -20.00
N PRO A 55 -19.33 -43.42 -19.95
CA PRO A 55 -20.12 -43.37 -18.72
C PRO A 55 -19.69 -44.41 -17.68
N ASP A 56 -18.84 -45.36 -18.05
CA ASP A 56 -18.25 -46.32 -17.12
C ASP A 56 -17.13 -45.65 -16.30
N GLU A 57 -17.37 -45.48 -14.99
CA GLU A 57 -16.42 -44.87 -14.06
C GLU A 57 -15.33 -45.85 -13.55
N SER A 58 -15.23 -47.05 -14.12
CA SER A 58 -14.20 -48.00 -13.72
C SER A 58 -12.79 -47.39 -13.81
N ALA A 59 -11.91 -47.80 -12.89
CA ALA A 59 -10.53 -47.32 -12.85
C ALA A 59 -9.77 -47.60 -14.17
N ALA A 60 -10.08 -48.72 -14.84
CA ALA A 60 -9.51 -49.08 -16.13
C ALA A 60 -9.95 -48.11 -17.23
N THR A 61 -11.23 -47.75 -17.28
CA THR A 61 -11.78 -46.81 -18.26
C THR A 61 -11.21 -45.40 -18.06
N ARG A 62 -11.11 -44.92 -16.81
CA ARG A 62 -10.45 -43.63 -16.50
C ARG A 62 -8.99 -43.60 -16.96
N LYS A 63 -8.23 -44.67 -16.70
CA LYS A 63 -6.83 -44.77 -17.13
C LYS A 63 -6.68 -44.78 -18.65
N ALA A 64 -7.60 -45.44 -19.37
CA ALA A 64 -7.62 -45.43 -20.83
C ALA A 64 -7.92 -44.03 -21.39
N MET A 65 -8.85 -43.30 -20.78
CA MET A 65 -9.18 -41.91 -21.12
C MET A 65 -8.00 -40.95 -20.88
N GLU A 66 -7.29 -41.09 -19.76
CA GLU A 66 -6.07 -40.32 -19.46
C GLU A 66 -4.95 -40.61 -20.47
N GLU A 67 -4.78 -41.87 -20.86
CA GLU A 67 -3.80 -42.25 -21.87
C GLU A 67 -4.16 -41.69 -23.26
N GLU A 68 -5.43 -41.71 -23.67
CA GLU A 68 -5.89 -41.06 -24.90
C GLU A 68 -5.58 -39.55 -24.89
N ALA A 69 -5.87 -38.87 -23.78
CA ALA A 69 -5.56 -37.44 -23.62
C ALA A 69 -4.05 -37.18 -23.72
N ARG A 70 -3.23 -38.01 -23.06
CA ARG A 70 -1.77 -37.90 -23.07
C ARG A 70 -1.21 -38.03 -24.48
N GLN A 71 -1.69 -39.00 -25.26
CA GLN A 71 -1.22 -39.22 -26.63
C GLN A 71 -1.57 -38.04 -27.55
N LYS A 72 -2.81 -37.52 -27.46
CA LYS A 72 -3.23 -36.31 -28.20
C LYS A 72 -2.43 -35.07 -27.82
N PHE A 73 -2.09 -34.90 -26.54
CA PHE A 73 -1.24 -33.80 -26.09
C PHE A 73 0.20 -33.93 -26.62
N LEU A 74 0.77 -35.13 -26.59
CA LEU A 74 2.14 -35.35 -27.07
C LEU A 74 2.28 -35.11 -28.57
N SER A 75 1.29 -35.50 -29.40
CA SER A 75 1.32 -35.21 -30.83
C SER A 75 1.28 -33.70 -31.12
N PHE A 76 0.42 -32.96 -30.39
CA PHE A 76 0.38 -31.50 -30.44
C PHE A 76 1.72 -30.87 -30.01
N TRP A 77 2.34 -31.39 -28.97
CA TRP A 77 3.62 -30.91 -28.46
C TRP A 77 4.76 -31.13 -29.47
N GLU A 78 4.84 -32.31 -30.08
CA GLU A 78 5.83 -32.62 -31.12
C GLU A 78 5.68 -31.70 -32.34
N TYR A 79 4.44 -31.45 -32.78
CA TYR A 79 4.17 -30.50 -33.85
C TYR A 79 4.65 -29.09 -33.48
N THR A 80 4.34 -28.65 -32.26
CA THR A 80 4.75 -27.33 -31.75
C THR A 80 6.28 -27.17 -31.76
N LEU A 81 7.03 -28.17 -31.30
CA LEU A 81 8.49 -28.14 -31.33
C LEU A 81 9.04 -28.02 -32.76
N ARG A 82 8.48 -28.77 -33.72
CA ARG A 82 8.91 -28.70 -35.13
C ARG A 82 8.61 -27.34 -35.75
N PHE A 83 7.43 -26.79 -35.49
CA PHE A 83 7.03 -25.48 -35.99
C PHE A 83 7.90 -24.35 -35.42
N PHE A 84 8.15 -24.35 -34.11
CA PHE A 84 9.01 -23.35 -33.49
C PHE A 84 10.48 -23.44 -33.97
N ASN A 85 10.97 -24.66 -34.23
CA ASN A 85 12.28 -24.86 -34.84
C ASN A 85 12.37 -24.30 -36.27
N SER A 86 11.30 -24.39 -37.07
CA SER A 86 11.29 -23.80 -38.42
C SER A 86 11.27 -22.27 -38.41
N LEU A 87 10.73 -21.66 -37.33
CA LEU A 87 10.80 -20.22 -37.08
C LEU A 87 12.17 -19.76 -36.54
N GLY A 88 13.10 -20.68 -36.27
CA GLY A 88 14.38 -20.38 -35.62
C GLY A 88 14.27 -20.10 -34.11
N LEU A 89 13.09 -20.34 -33.51
CA LEU A 89 12.80 -20.12 -32.10
C LEU A 89 12.80 -21.44 -31.34
N ARG A 90 13.98 -21.93 -30.96
CA ARG A 90 14.10 -23.26 -30.33
C ARG A 90 13.50 -23.26 -28.91
N ILE A 91 12.52 -24.12 -28.68
CA ILE A 91 11.98 -24.38 -27.34
C ILE A 91 12.85 -25.42 -26.64
N LYS A 92 13.26 -25.15 -25.41
CA LYS A 92 14.03 -26.08 -24.59
C LYS A 92 13.09 -27.01 -23.82
N ALA A 93 13.04 -28.27 -24.23
CA ALA A 93 12.23 -29.29 -23.56
C ALA A 93 12.60 -29.50 -22.08
N THR A 94 13.87 -29.31 -21.71
CA THR A 94 14.35 -29.43 -20.31
C THR A 94 13.86 -28.32 -19.39
N GLU A 95 13.46 -27.17 -19.94
CA GLU A 95 12.93 -26.02 -19.20
C GLU A 95 11.39 -25.95 -19.30
N THR A 96 10.78 -26.85 -20.07
CA THR A 96 9.32 -26.92 -20.24
C THR A 96 8.76 -28.08 -19.41
N TRP A 97 7.68 -27.81 -18.69
CA TRP A 97 6.96 -28.81 -17.91
C TRP A 97 5.47 -28.77 -18.25
N PHE A 98 4.78 -29.86 -17.96
CA PHE A 98 3.35 -30.03 -18.19
C PHE A 98 2.72 -30.70 -16.96
N SER A 99 1.47 -30.37 -16.67
CA SER A 99 0.70 -30.97 -15.60
C SER A 99 -0.79 -30.80 -15.86
N SER A 100 -1.59 -31.75 -15.41
CA SER A 100 -3.05 -31.68 -15.40
C SER A 100 -3.60 -31.11 -14.09
N SER A 101 -2.81 -31.12 -13.00
CA SER A 101 -3.23 -30.71 -11.66
C SER A 101 -2.57 -29.41 -11.18
N LEU A 102 -1.34 -29.14 -11.63
CA LEU A 102 -0.56 -27.97 -11.23
C LEU A 102 -0.51 -26.95 -12.36
N PHE A 103 -0.86 -25.70 -12.04
CA PHE A 103 -0.75 -24.57 -12.95
C PHE A 103 0.11 -23.48 -12.28
N ALA A 104 1.11 -22.95 -12.99
CA ALA A 104 1.97 -21.89 -12.47
C ALA A 104 1.98 -20.70 -13.42
N TYR A 105 1.66 -19.52 -12.91
CA TYR A 105 1.73 -18.28 -13.68
C TYR A 105 2.16 -17.12 -12.78
N GLY A 106 3.11 -16.30 -13.23
CA GLY A 106 3.56 -15.12 -12.49
C GLY A 106 4.13 -15.43 -11.09
N LYS A 107 4.73 -16.62 -10.89
CA LYS A 107 5.20 -17.15 -9.59
C LYS A 107 4.08 -17.50 -8.59
N THR A 108 2.83 -17.51 -9.04
CA THR A 108 1.68 -18.05 -8.30
C THR A 108 1.43 -19.47 -8.77
N LEU A 109 1.21 -20.37 -7.80
CA LEU A 109 0.91 -21.78 -8.06
C LEU A 109 -0.55 -22.05 -7.77
N PHE A 110 -1.17 -22.86 -8.61
CA PHE A 110 -2.53 -23.34 -8.46
C PHE A 110 -2.51 -24.86 -8.52
N HIS A 111 -3.06 -25.52 -7.52
CA HIS A 111 -3.18 -26.98 -7.49
C HIS A 111 -4.66 -27.36 -7.48
N ASN A 112 -5.11 -28.09 -8.50
CA ASN A 112 -6.51 -28.47 -8.71
C ASN A 112 -7.46 -27.26 -8.63
N GLY A 113 -7.09 -26.16 -9.30
CA GLY A 113 -7.83 -24.89 -9.30
C GLY A 113 -7.72 -24.06 -8.01
N ARG A 114 -7.05 -24.56 -6.96
CA ARG A 114 -6.85 -23.81 -5.70
C ARG A 114 -5.53 -23.08 -5.73
N MET A 115 -5.54 -21.77 -5.51
CA MET A 115 -4.33 -20.98 -5.37
C MET A 115 -3.55 -21.42 -4.12
N LEU A 116 -2.30 -21.85 -4.29
CA LEU A 116 -1.41 -22.18 -3.18
C LEU A 116 -0.89 -20.90 -2.50
N PRO A 117 -0.78 -20.88 -1.17
CA PRO A 117 -0.37 -19.69 -0.46
C PRO A 117 1.12 -19.43 -0.69
N MET A 118 1.43 -18.22 -1.16
CA MET A 118 2.81 -17.76 -1.42
C MET A 118 3.21 -16.63 -0.45
N SER A 119 2.56 -16.59 0.73
CA SER A 119 2.70 -15.50 1.71
C SER A 119 4.10 -15.42 2.31
N LEU A 120 4.80 -16.55 2.52
CA LEU A 120 6.13 -16.58 3.13
C LEU A 120 7.15 -15.67 2.43
N LYS A 121 7.18 -15.72 1.09
CA LYS A 121 8.08 -14.87 0.30
C LYS A 121 7.80 -13.38 0.48
N ARG A 122 6.54 -13.00 0.70
CA ARG A 122 6.11 -11.62 0.95
C ARG A 122 6.37 -11.24 2.42
N ILE A 123 6.18 -12.16 3.36
CA ILE A 123 6.54 -12.01 4.78
C ILE A 123 8.03 -11.72 4.95
N CYS A 124 8.92 -12.40 4.21
CA CYS A 124 10.36 -12.11 4.25
C CYS A 124 10.72 -10.66 3.86
N ARG A 125 9.79 -9.89 3.28
CA ARG A 125 9.97 -8.48 2.93
C ARG A 125 9.43 -7.51 3.99
N MET A 126 8.85 -8.00 5.10
CA MET A 126 8.49 -7.20 6.27
C MET A 126 9.76 -6.81 7.05
N LEU A 127 10.66 -6.09 6.40
CA LEU A 127 11.96 -5.72 6.93
C LEU A 127 11.91 -4.32 7.57
N HIS A 128 12.77 -4.10 8.56
CA HIS A 128 12.96 -2.78 9.18
C HIS A 128 13.78 -1.83 8.31
N ALA A 129 14.45 -2.33 7.26
CA ALA A 129 15.21 -1.50 6.33
C ALA A 129 14.28 -1.05 5.20
N THR A 130 14.10 0.26 5.05
CA THR A 130 13.32 0.83 3.94
C THR A 130 14.23 1.12 2.76
N ASN A 131 13.73 0.91 1.54
CA ASN A 131 14.40 1.35 0.31
C ASN A 131 14.24 2.88 0.08
N GLU A 132 13.81 3.61 1.09
CA GLU A 132 13.64 5.05 1.00
C GLU A 132 14.98 5.76 1.17
N SER A 133 15.13 6.90 0.49
CA SER A 133 16.35 7.72 0.55
C SER A 133 16.63 8.28 1.95
N TYR A 134 15.67 8.20 2.87
CA TYR A 134 15.79 8.57 4.28
C TYR A 134 14.99 7.60 5.17
N PRO A 135 15.66 6.69 5.90
CA PRO A 135 14.98 5.70 6.73
C PRO A 135 14.52 6.30 8.07
N SER A 136 13.22 6.56 8.18
CA SER A 136 12.54 7.01 9.43
C SER A 136 11.72 5.89 10.05
N TYR A 137 11.43 5.97 11.35
CA TYR A 137 10.55 5.00 12.02
C TYR A 137 9.17 4.90 11.34
N GLN A 138 8.58 6.03 10.94
CA GLN A 138 7.30 6.05 10.24
C GLN A 138 7.36 5.32 8.89
N ALA A 139 8.44 5.47 8.13
CA ALA A 139 8.65 4.75 6.88
C ALA A 139 8.77 3.23 7.10
N GLN A 140 9.42 2.82 8.20
CA GLN A 140 9.50 1.41 8.58
C GLN A 140 8.11 0.84 8.90
N CYS A 141 7.30 1.57 9.68
CA CYS A 141 5.91 1.17 9.95
C CYS A 141 5.11 0.99 8.65
N SER A 142 5.12 1.99 7.76
CA SER A 142 4.48 1.92 6.45
C SER A 142 4.93 0.68 5.65
N GLY A 143 6.23 0.42 5.61
CA GLY A 143 6.81 -0.70 4.86
C GLY A 143 6.39 -2.07 5.40
N ILE A 144 6.38 -2.23 6.72
CA ILE A 144 5.97 -3.48 7.39
C ILE A 144 4.51 -3.79 7.09
N PHE A 145 3.60 -2.83 7.26
CA PHE A 145 2.16 -3.05 7.01
C PHE A 145 1.86 -3.23 5.52
N ALA A 146 2.54 -2.52 4.61
CA ALA A 146 2.38 -2.73 3.17
C ALA A 146 2.86 -4.12 2.72
N ALA A 147 3.99 -4.61 3.25
CA ALA A 147 4.44 -5.98 3.02
C ALA A 147 3.47 -7.01 3.66
N GLY A 148 2.87 -6.64 4.79
CA GLY A 148 1.75 -7.27 5.46
C GLY A 148 0.53 -7.53 4.58
N GLU A 149 -0.04 -6.46 4.04
CA GLU A 149 -1.17 -6.51 3.12
C GLU A 149 -0.84 -7.35 1.89
N ALA A 150 0.35 -7.15 1.31
CA ALA A 150 0.80 -7.96 0.18
C ALA A 150 0.87 -9.44 0.57
N ALA A 151 1.39 -9.80 1.74
CA ALA A 151 1.41 -11.20 2.20
C ALA A 151 0.01 -11.77 2.42
N CYS A 152 -0.94 -10.94 2.88
CA CYS A 152 -2.35 -11.31 3.05
C CYS A 152 -3.02 -11.69 1.72
N GLU A 153 -2.73 -10.98 0.64
CA GLU A 153 -3.30 -11.29 -0.69
C GLU A 153 -2.96 -12.70 -1.20
N CYS A 154 -1.82 -13.25 -0.78
CA CYS A 154 -1.37 -14.59 -1.16
C CYS A 154 -1.49 -15.59 0.00
N SER A 155 -2.37 -15.32 0.97
CA SER A 155 -2.66 -16.20 2.09
C SER A 155 -4.15 -16.55 2.13
N TYR A 156 -4.48 -17.64 2.81
CA TYR A 156 -5.87 -18.00 3.08
C TYR A 156 -6.46 -17.21 4.26
N THR A 157 -5.61 -16.62 5.11
CA THR A 157 -6.06 -15.92 6.32
C THR A 157 -5.31 -14.61 6.49
N CYS A 158 -6.00 -13.58 6.97
CA CYS A 158 -5.38 -12.30 7.33
C CYS A 158 -4.61 -12.36 8.65
N ARG A 159 -4.96 -13.29 9.54
CA ARG A 159 -4.41 -13.39 10.89
C ARG A 159 -2.89 -13.57 10.89
N LEU A 160 -2.37 -14.52 10.09
CA LEU A 160 -0.94 -14.81 10.09
C LEU A 160 -0.11 -13.61 9.61
N PRO A 161 -0.35 -13.02 8.42
CA PRO A 161 0.38 -11.82 7.98
C PRO A 161 0.25 -10.63 8.93
N TYR A 162 -0.93 -10.43 9.52
CA TYR A 162 -1.15 -9.33 10.47
C TYR A 162 -0.39 -9.54 11.78
N SER A 163 -0.42 -10.74 12.36
CA SER A 163 0.33 -11.06 13.58
C SER A 163 1.84 -10.89 13.38
N ILE A 164 2.36 -11.27 12.21
CA ILE A 164 3.78 -11.05 11.89
C ILE A 164 4.07 -9.55 11.71
N ALA A 165 3.19 -8.79 11.06
CA ALA A 165 3.35 -7.34 10.95
C ALA A 165 3.38 -6.66 12.33
N LEU A 166 2.53 -7.08 13.27
CA LEU A 166 2.56 -6.58 14.66
C LEU A 166 3.86 -6.96 15.39
N PHE A 167 4.35 -8.18 15.19
CA PHE A 167 5.64 -8.60 15.73
C PHE A 167 6.80 -7.79 15.15
N GLU A 168 6.81 -7.55 13.84
CA GLU A 168 7.85 -6.75 13.21
C GLU A 168 7.77 -5.28 13.63
N LEU A 169 6.57 -4.75 13.88
CA LEU A 169 6.37 -3.43 14.48
C LEU A 169 6.98 -3.36 15.90
N PHE A 170 6.88 -4.43 16.70
CA PHE A 170 7.54 -4.53 18.02
C PHE A 170 9.05 -4.40 17.92
N VAL A 171 9.63 -5.14 16.98
CA VAL A 171 11.08 -5.13 16.75
C VAL A 171 11.51 -3.75 16.22
N ALA A 172 10.75 -3.16 15.29
CA ALA A 172 10.99 -1.82 14.78
C ALA A 172 11.01 -0.77 15.89
N TYR A 173 10.00 -0.78 16.76
CA TYR A 173 9.91 0.15 17.88
C TYR A 173 11.07 -0.02 18.87
N ARG A 174 11.42 -1.26 19.23
CA ARG A 174 12.56 -1.52 20.13
C ARG A 174 13.87 -1.01 19.57
N ARG A 175 14.09 -1.16 18.27
CA ARG A 175 15.28 -0.61 17.59
C ARG A 175 15.24 0.91 17.59
N ALA A 176 14.12 1.50 17.16
CA ALA A 176 13.96 2.95 17.10
C ALA A 176 14.10 3.63 18.48
N LYS A 177 13.68 2.96 19.56
CA LYS A 177 13.92 3.40 20.94
C LYS A 177 15.41 3.51 21.28
N GLN A 178 16.23 2.61 20.75
CA GLN A 178 17.68 2.60 20.99
C GLN A 178 18.41 3.57 20.06
N TRP A 179 18.05 3.53 18.77
CA TRP A 179 18.71 4.30 17.74
C TRP A 179 17.86 4.32 16.46
N THR A 180 17.76 5.49 15.85
CA THR A 180 17.23 5.63 14.47
C THR A 180 18.31 6.25 13.58
N PRO A 181 18.42 5.84 12.30
CA PRO A 181 19.40 6.46 11.39
C PRO A 181 19.14 7.95 11.15
N ALA A 182 17.86 8.34 11.25
CA ALA A 182 17.37 9.67 10.99
C ALA A 182 17.75 10.65 12.13
N HIS A 183 17.53 10.26 13.40
CA HIS A 183 17.95 11.07 14.56
C HIS A 183 19.40 10.84 14.98
N GLN A 184 20.00 9.69 14.63
CA GLN A 184 21.31 9.21 15.11
C GLN A 184 21.37 8.95 16.62
N ASP A 185 20.23 8.95 17.31
CA ASP A 185 20.03 8.56 18.70
C ASP A 185 18.64 7.89 18.83
N GLY A 186 18.29 7.41 20.02
CA GLY A 186 17.01 6.76 20.29
C GLY A 186 15.84 7.75 20.32
N LEU A 187 14.65 7.33 19.87
CA LEU A 187 13.44 8.17 19.86
C LEU A 187 13.08 8.77 21.23
N LEU A 188 13.43 8.09 22.33
CA LEU A 188 13.16 8.57 23.69
C LEU A 188 14.19 9.59 24.21
N SER A 189 15.30 9.80 23.51
CA SER A 189 16.31 10.79 23.91
C SER A 189 15.72 12.20 23.99
N TRP A 190 14.76 12.54 23.12
CA TRP A 190 14.11 13.86 23.07
C TRP A 190 13.32 14.23 24.33
N HIS A 191 12.87 13.25 25.11
CA HIS A 191 12.24 13.53 26.42
C HIS A 191 13.21 14.05 27.47
N LYS A 192 14.51 13.88 27.23
CA LYS A 192 15.59 14.33 28.13
C LYS A 192 16.08 15.74 27.78
N GLU A 193 15.74 16.27 26.61
CA GLU A 193 16.09 17.63 26.21
C GLU A 193 15.09 18.63 26.84
N GLU A 194 15.54 19.49 27.76
CA GLU A 194 14.73 20.62 28.22
C GLU A 194 14.95 21.84 27.32
N PRO A 195 13.90 22.48 26.76
CA PRO A 195 12.47 22.17 26.89
C PRO A 195 11.94 21.20 25.80
N CYS A 196 11.09 20.24 26.20
CA CYS A 196 10.40 19.30 25.29
C CYS A 196 9.11 19.94 24.73
N ILE A 197 9.28 20.88 23.81
CA ILE A 197 8.19 21.64 23.19
C ILE A 197 7.93 21.12 21.77
N LEU A 198 6.68 20.76 21.49
CA LEU A 198 6.20 20.55 20.13
C LEU A 198 5.78 21.90 19.55
N SER A 199 6.39 22.31 18.44
CA SER A 199 6.03 23.54 17.73
C SER A 199 5.76 23.24 16.26
N LEU A 200 4.49 23.35 15.87
CA LEU A 200 4.03 23.12 14.50
C LEU A 200 3.51 24.42 13.90
N LYS A 201 3.85 24.69 12.65
CA LYS A 201 3.29 25.82 11.89
C LYS A 201 1.90 25.47 11.37
N ASP A 202 0.96 26.38 11.53
CA ASP A 202 -0.40 26.34 11.00
C ASP A 202 -0.70 27.70 10.35
N GLY A 203 -0.36 27.84 9.07
CA GLY A 203 -0.31 29.14 8.38
C GLY A 203 0.63 30.12 9.08
N GLU A 204 0.09 31.29 9.43
CA GLU A 204 0.79 32.34 10.20
C GLU A 204 0.87 32.05 11.71
N ARG A 205 0.10 31.07 12.21
CA ARG A 205 0.06 30.71 13.63
C ARG A 205 1.01 29.56 13.91
N SER A 206 1.43 29.44 15.17
CA SER A 206 2.22 28.30 15.66
C SER A 206 1.45 27.59 16.76
N PHE A 207 1.16 26.30 16.55
CA PHE A 207 0.70 25.43 17.61
C PHE A 207 1.89 25.04 18.48
N VAL A 208 1.79 25.31 19.79
CA VAL A 208 2.82 25.00 20.78
C VAL A 208 2.20 24.13 21.86
N ALA A 209 2.78 22.95 22.10
CA ALA A 209 2.40 22.08 23.20
C ALA A 209 3.62 21.76 24.05
N ASP A 210 3.50 21.99 25.36
CA ASP A 210 4.50 21.58 26.33
C ASP A 210 4.30 20.11 26.69
N MET A 211 5.29 19.30 26.36
CA MET A 211 5.28 17.86 26.61
C MET A 211 6.02 17.48 27.92
N LYS A 212 6.52 18.46 28.70
CA LYS A 212 7.26 18.22 29.96
C LYS A 212 6.45 17.46 31.00
N ASN A 213 5.16 17.78 31.10
CA ASN A 213 4.21 17.11 32.01
C ASN A 213 3.38 16.01 31.33
N ALA A 214 3.68 15.67 30.08
CA ALA A 214 3.08 14.51 29.45
C ALA A 214 3.49 13.30 30.30
N ASN A 215 2.55 12.80 31.10
CA ASN A 215 2.80 11.67 31.99
C ASN A 215 2.97 10.42 31.10
N VAL A 216 4.12 10.28 30.48
CA VAL A 216 4.51 9.21 29.55
C VAL A 216 5.27 8.11 30.31
N LYS A 217 5.54 8.32 31.61
CA LYS A 217 6.19 7.35 32.51
C LYS A 217 5.46 6.01 32.55
N TRP A 218 4.15 5.97 32.32
CA TRP A 218 3.40 4.70 32.21
C TRP A 218 3.68 3.97 30.89
N LEU A 219 3.98 4.68 29.79
CA LEU A 219 4.42 4.07 28.53
C LEU A 219 5.79 3.39 28.67
N GLU A 220 6.65 3.91 29.56
CA GLU A 220 7.92 3.26 29.90
C GLU A 220 7.73 2.01 30.77
N LYS A 221 6.71 2.01 31.64
CA LYS A 221 6.39 0.89 32.54
C LYS A 221 5.62 -0.24 31.83
N GLU A 222 4.85 0.08 30.79
CA GLU A 222 4.03 -0.88 30.03
C GLU A 222 4.32 -0.82 28.52
N PRO A 223 5.43 -1.41 28.05
CA PRO A 223 5.80 -1.37 26.63
C PRO A 223 4.78 -2.07 25.72
N LEU A 224 4.08 -3.09 26.23
CA LEU A 224 3.01 -3.78 25.49
C LEU A 224 1.77 -2.90 25.31
N SER A 225 1.43 -2.08 26.30
CA SER A 225 0.31 -1.14 26.24
C SER A 225 0.56 -0.02 25.22
N PHE A 226 1.76 0.58 25.25
CA PHE A 226 2.19 1.54 24.22
C PHE A 226 2.05 0.96 22.81
N MET A 227 2.41 -0.30 22.67
CA MET A 227 2.41 -1.02 21.42
C MET A 227 1.04 -1.40 20.92
N GLY A 228 0.16 -1.85 21.81
CA GLY A 228 -1.25 -1.98 21.51
C GLY A 228 -1.79 -0.68 20.93
N ILE A 229 -1.49 0.46 21.58
CA ILE A 229 -1.92 1.78 21.12
C ILE A 229 -1.34 2.11 19.75
N ASN A 230 -0.02 2.06 19.58
CA ASN A 230 0.64 2.36 18.31
C ASN A 230 0.15 1.47 17.14
N SER A 231 -0.21 0.21 17.41
CA SER A 231 -0.74 -0.68 16.35
C SER A 231 -2.19 -0.38 15.96
N LEU A 232 -2.96 0.27 16.84
CA LEU A 232 -4.41 0.46 16.68
C LEU A 232 -4.80 1.90 16.41
N PHE A 233 -3.93 2.86 16.73
CA PHE A 233 -4.19 4.26 16.53
C PHE A 233 -4.09 4.55 15.03
N PRO A 234 -5.16 5.01 14.37
CA PRO A 234 -5.15 5.12 12.92
C PRO A 234 -4.28 6.27 12.41
N ALA A 235 -3.45 6.00 11.40
CA ALA A 235 -2.63 7.01 10.72
C ALA A 235 -3.43 8.23 10.22
N ILE A 236 -4.68 8.01 9.78
CA ILE A 236 -5.56 9.09 9.31
C ILE A 236 -5.98 10.06 10.43
N LEU A 237 -5.95 9.63 11.69
CA LEU A 237 -6.25 10.44 12.87
C LEU A 237 -4.98 11.08 13.48
N GLY A 238 -3.85 10.98 12.79
CA GLY A 238 -2.62 11.70 13.16
C GLY A 238 -1.53 10.84 13.81
N ASP A 239 -1.59 9.52 13.67
CA ASP A 239 -0.52 8.62 14.12
C ASP A 239 0.51 8.31 13.03
N TYR A 240 1.56 7.59 13.43
CA TYR A 240 2.38 6.75 12.59
C TYR A 240 1.55 5.89 11.63
N ALA A 241 2.18 5.52 10.52
CA ALA A 241 1.53 4.87 9.39
C ALA A 241 1.22 3.38 9.65
N THR A 242 0.47 3.09 10.71
CA THR A 242 -0.04 1.77 11.05
C THR A 242 -1.40 1.54 10.39
N GLN A 243 -1.73 0.27 10.18
CA GLN A 243 -2.98 -0.14 9.55
C GLN A 243 -3.73 -1.14 10.43
N PRO A 244 -5.04 -0.94 10.66
CA PRO A 244 -5.83 -1.89 11.43
C PRO A 244 -6.04 -3.19 10.66
N MET A 245 -6.32 -4.28 11.38
CA MET A 245 -6.64 -5.59 10.78
C MET A 245 -7.77 -5.53 9.73
N LEU A 246 -8.72 -4.60 9.86
CA LEU A 246 -9.79 -4.42 8.87
C LEU A 246 -9.28 -4.05 7.46
N ALA A 247 -8.13 -3.37 7.38
CA ALA A 247 -7.50 -3.08 6.09
C ALA A 247 -7.01 -4.36 5.39
N TYR A 248 -6.61 -5.38 6.16
CA TYR A 248 -6.20 -6.69 5.62
C TYR A 248 -7.41 -7.52 5.19
N MET A 249 -8.58 -7.28 5.79
CA MET A 249 -9.83 -7.95 5.41
C MET A 249 -10.47 -7.34 4.16
N THR A 250 -10.32 -6.02 3.97
CA THR A 250 -10.95 -5.28 2.87
C THR A 250 -9.91 -4.46 2.10
N ARG A 251 -9.32 -5.09 1.08
CA ARG A 251 -8.35 -4.41 0.23
C ARG A 251 -9.04 -3.29 -0.57
N GLY A 252 -8.47 -2.09 -0.50
CA GLY A 252 -8.92 -0.95 -1.32
C GLY A 252 -10.27 -0.36 -0.88
N PHE A 253 -10.62 -0.46 0.42
CA PHE A 253 -11.84 0.15 0.93
C PHE A 253 -11.88 1.67 0.63
N PRO A 254 -12.99 2.20 0.10
CA PRO A 254 -13.06 3.55 -0.46
C PRO A 254 -13.00 4.69 0.56
N ASP A 255 -13.25 4.41 1.85
CA ASP A 255 -13.21 5.40 2.93
C ASP A 255 -12.29 4.94 4.08
N ARG A 256 -11.03 5.37 4.03
CA ARG A 256 -10.03 5.02 5.05
C ARG A 256 -10.38 5.54 6.45
N LEU A 257 -11.10 6.66 6.55
CA LEU A 257 -11.49 7.26 7.82
C LEU A 257 -12.54 6.41 8.52
N CYS A 258 -13.60 6.03 7.79
CA CYS A 258 -14.65 5.20 8.37
C CYS A 258 -14.13 3.80 8.73
N LEU A 259 -13.23 3.22 7.92
CA LEU A 259 -12.58 1.95 8.24
C LEU A 259 -11.76 2.04 9.54
N ALA A 260 -10.98 3.11 9.69
CA ALA A 260 -10.18 3.37 10.88
C ALA A 260 -11.03 3.53 12.15
N ILE A 261 -12.09 4.35 12.08
CA ILE A 261 -13.03 4.56 13.19
C ILE A 261 -13.73 3.24 13.56
N CYS A 262 -14.22 2.51 12.55
CA CYS A 262 -14.87 1.22 12.75
C CYS A 262 -13.94 0.21 13.43
N ALA A 263 -12.70 0.08 12.94
CA ALA A 263 -11.70 -0.81 13.52
C ALA A 263 -11.42 -0.47 14.98
N LEU A 264 -11.19 0.81 15.28
CA LEU A 264 -10.88 1.28 16.62
C LEU A 264 -12.06 1.06 17.58
N ARG A 265 -13.27 1.46 17.16
CA ARG A 265 -14.49 1.26 17.96
C ARG A 265 -14.72 -0.22 18.27
N ARG A 266 -14.70 -1.09 17.25
CA ARG A 266 -14.89 -2.53 17.42
C ARG A 266 -13.83 -3.16 18.31
N TYR A 267 -12.58 -2.69 18.22
CA TYR A 267 -11.52 -3.16 19.10
C TYR A 267 -11.80 -2.79 20.57
N ILE A 268 -12.16 -1.53 20.84
CA ILE A 268 -12.49 -1.05 22.19
C ILE A 268 -13.71 -1.82 22.73
N ASP A 269 -14.80 -1.90 21.96
CA ASP A 269 -16.03 -2.59 22.36
C ASP A 269 -15.74 -4.06 22.76
N ALA A 270 -14.95 -4.77 21.96
CA ALA A 270 -14.65 -6.18 22.18
C ALA A 270 -13.66 -6.44 23.34
N ASN A 271 -12.86 -5.45 23.74
CA ASN A 271 -11.76 -5.64 24.70
C ASN A 271 -11.83 -4.71 25.93
N HIS A 272 -12.88 -3.89 26.07
CA HIS A 272 -12.99 -2.88 27.13
C HIS A 272 -12.79 -3.45 28.55
N GLU A 273 -13.20 -4.69 28.81
CA GLU A 273 -13.01 -5.36 30.11
C GLU A 273 -11.57 -5.85 30.35
N ARG A 274 -10.82 -6.13 29.28
CA ARG A 274 -9.47 -6.72 29.32
C ARG A 274 -8.36 -5.68 29.26
N MET A 275 -8.70 -4.41 28.99
CA MET A 275 -7.75 -3.33 28.78
C MET A 275 -7.64 -2.43 30.01
N SER A 276 -6.44 -1.90 30.27
CA SER A 276 -6.26 -0.92 31.34
C SER A 276 -6.98 0.39 31.00
N LYS A 277 -7.49 1.08 32.04
CA LYS A 277 -8.20 2.38 31.88
C LYS A 277 -7.35 3.42 31.15
N SER A 278 -6.03 3.41 31.37
CA SER A 278 -5.08 4.30 30.69
C SER A 278 -5.02 4.06 29.19
N VAL A 279 -5.04 2.79 28.76
CA VAL A 279 -5.02 2.43 27.34
C VAL A 279 -6.34 2.79 26.67
N ILE A 280 -7.47 2.50 27.32
CA ILE A 280 -8.79 2.90 26.81
C ILE A 280 -8.85 4.41 26.64
N SER A 281 -8.45 5.17 27.67
CA SER A 281 -8.41 6.64 27.60
C SER A 281 -7.51 7.13 26.45
N ALA A 282 -6.34 6.53 26.25
CA ALA A 282 -5.44 6.86 25.14
C ALA A 282 -6.08 6.61 23.76
N LEU A 283 -6.80 5.49 23.59
CA LEU A 283 -7.50 5.18 22.34
C LEU A 283 -8.70 6.10 22.10
N LEU A 284 -9.46 6.44 23.14
CA LEU A 284 -10.58 7.38 23.04
C LEU A 284 -10.14 8.78 22.59
N ARG A 285 -8.89 9.17 22.89
CA ARG A 285 -8.30 10.42 22.42
C ARG A 285 -8.08 10.44 20.90
N ALA A 286 -7.99 9.28 20.24
CA ALA A 286 -7.93 9.24 18.77
C ALA A 286 -9.17 9.85 18.11
N PHE A 287 -10.35 9.75 18.74
CA PHE A 287 -11.60 10.37 18.30
C PHE A 287 -11.67 11.90 18.54
N SER A 288 -10.54 12.56 18.80
CA SER A 288 -10.48 14.02 18.91
C SER A 288 -9.24 14.56 18.20
N PRO A 289 -9.08 14.34 16.88
CA PRO A 289 -7.90 14.81 16.16
C PRO A 289 -7.82 16.35 16.20
N LYS A 290 -6.60 16.89 16.29
CA LYS A 290 -6.38 18.34 16.31
C LYS A 290 -6.59 18.89 14.90
N THR A 291 -7.66 19.66 14.72
CA THR A 291 -7.97 20.35 13.46
C THR A 291 -6.90 21.39 13.14
N LYS A 292 -6.56 21.50 11.85
CA LYS A 292 -5.73 22.58 11.30
C LYS A 292 -6.64 23.78 11.00
N GLU A 293 -6.27 24.98 11.45
CA GLU A 293 -7.07 26.19 11.23
C GLU A 293 -7.01 26.67 9.78
N GLU A 294 -5.83 26.60 9.16
CA GLU A 294 -5.65 26.94 7.76
C GLU A 294 -6.14 25.80 6.85
N VAL A 295 -7.13 26.11 5.99
CA VAL A 295 -7.68 25.16 5.03
C VAL A 295 -6.86 25.17 3.74
N ASP A 296 -6.23 24.03 3.42
CA ASP A 296 -5.56 23.81 2.14
C ASP A 296 -6.38 22.86 1.27
N TRP A 297 -7.11 23.40 0.30
CA TRP A 297 -7.94 22.62 -0.62
C TRP A 297 -7.13 21.72 -1.54
N SER A 298 -5.84 22.01 -1.74
CA SER A 298 -4.94 21.15 -2.53
C SER A 298 -4.79 19.77 -1.89
N MET A 299 -4.76 19.70 -0.56
CA MET A 299 -4.70 18.43 0.17
C MET A 299 -5.94 17.58 -0.08
N LEU A 300 -7.13 18.20 -0.10
CA LEU A 300 -8.38 17.51 -0.37
C LEU A 300 -8.50 17.08 -1.84
N ALA A 301 -7.90 17.82 -2.77
CA ALA A 301 -7.89 17.48 -4.19
C ALA A 301 -6.94 16.30 -4.49
N GLU A 302 -5.79 16.24 -3.81
CA GLU A 302 -4.85 15.12 -3.93
C GLU A 302 -5.35 13.85 -3.23
N ASP A 303 -5.94 13.96 -2.03
CA ASP A 303 -6.56 12.84 -1.30
C ASP A 303 -8.01 13.18 -0.92
N PRO A 304 -9.00 12.74 -1.72
CA PRO A 304 -10.41 13.09 -1.50
C PRO A 304 -11.01 12.47 -0.24
N THR A 305 -10.31 11.53 0.40
CA THR A 305 -10.77 10.87 1.65
C THR A 305 -10.21 11.51 2.92
N SER A 306 -9.29 12.46 2.76
CA SER A 306 -8.52 13.08 3.84
C SER A 306 -9.36 14.02 4.73
N ILE A 307 -8.79 14.33 5.89
CA ILE A 307 -9.33 15.29 6.86
C ILE A 307 -8.28 16.36 7.14
N ASN A 308 -8.72 17.60 7.34
CA ASN A 308 -7.84 18.73 7.60
C ASN A 308 -7.39 18.75 9.07
N ILE A 309 -6.39 17.93 9.37
CA ILE A 309 -5.82 17.81 10.72
C ILE A 309 -4.38 18.30 10.74
N LEU A 310 -3.99 18.91 11.86
CA LEU A 310 -2.63 19.33 12.08
C LEU A 310 -1.73 18.09 12.08
N ARG A 311 -0.69 18.10 11.25
CA ARG A 311 0.32 17.04 11.21
C ARG A 311 1.71 17.63 11.06
N PRO A 312 2.73 17.03 11.68
CA PRO A 312 4.11 17.36 11.38
C PRO A 312 4.43 17.07 9.91
N GLN A 313 5.35 17.86 9.35
CA GLN A 313 5.79 17.65 7.97
C GLN A 313 6.47 16.30 7.85
N GLN A 314 6.08 15.53 6.83
CA GLN A 314 6.63 14.22 6.57
C GLN A 314 8.00 14.32 5.87
N PRO A 315 8.96 13.43 6.16
CA PRO A 315 10.28 13.43 5.51
C PRO A 315 10.20 13.45 3.98
N ARG A 316 9.25 12.71 3.42
CA ARG A 316 8.97 12.68 1.98
C ARG A 316 8.59 14.06 1.41
N ASN A 317 7.81 14.86 2.15
CA ASN A 317 7.38 16.18 1.70
C ASN A 317 8.55 17.18 1.74
N ILE A 318 9.46 17.03 2.72
CA ILE A 318 10.70 17.83 2.79
C ILE A 318 11.59 17.52 1.57
N LEU A 319 11.73 16.24 1.20
CA LEU A 319 12.46 15.85 -0.02
C LEU A 319 11.80 16.37 -1.30
N LYS A 320 10.46 16.28 -1.40
CA LYS A 320 9.68 16.83 -2.51
C LYS A 320 9.93 18.33 -2.69
N ALA A 321 9.88 19.09 -1.60
CA ALA A 321 10.15 20.53 -1.61
C ALA A 321 11.58 20.84 -2.10
N GLY A 322 12.58 20.09 -1.62
CA GLY A 322 13.97 20.24 -2.08
C GLY A 322 14.17 19.90 -3.56
N VAL A 323 13.46 18.90 -4.08
CA VAL A 323 13.49 18.56 -5.53
C VAL A 323 12.83 19.67 -6.36
N LEU A 324 11.69 20.21 -5.91
CA LEU A 324 11.02 21.34 -6.58
C LEU A 324 11.90 22.59 -6.63
N GLU A 325 12.61 22.90 -5.54
CA GLU A 325 13.58 24.00 -5.50
C GLU A 325 14.72 23.78 -6.51
N PHE A 326 15.24 22.56 -6.57
CA PHE A 326 16.27 22.20 -7.55
C PHE A 326 15.77 22.30 -9.00
N LEU A 327 14.55 21.84 -9.28
CA LEU A 327 13.97 21.90 -10.63
C LEU A 327 13.73 23.34 -11.12
N ASN A 328 13.55 24.28 -10.18
CA ASN A 328 13.44 25.71 -10.47
C ASN A 328 14.79 26.44 -10.53
N SER A 329 15.90 25.76 -10.24
CA SER A 329 17.22 26.39 -10.27
C SER A 329 17.72 26.62 -11.69
N SER A 330 18.66 27.55 -11.84
CA SER A 330 19.35 27.82 -13.11
C SER A 330 20.17 26.63 -13.63
N TYR A 331 20.26 25.54 -12.86
CA TYR A 331 20.92 24.30 -13.28
C TYR A 331 20.09 23.51 -14.30
N VAL A 332 18.77 23.68 -14.31
CA VAL A 332 17.89 23.00 -15.27
C VAL A 332 17.88 23.78 -16.58
N VAL A 333 18.56 23.22 -17.59
CA VAL A 333 18.65 23.81 -18.93
C VAL A 333 17.37 23.62 -19.75
N ASN A 334 16.55 22.63 -19.41
CA ASN A 334 15.34 22.33 -20.19
C ASN A 334 14.18 23.27 -19.83
N ASN A 335 13.95 24.26 -20.71
CA ASN A 335 12.88 25.26 -20.56
C ASN A 335 11.48 24.66 -20.40
N VAL A 336 11.20 23.49 -20.99
CA VAL A 336 9.90 22.81 -20.86
C VAL A 336 9.70 22.36 -19.42
N VAL A 337 10.74 21.81 -18.79
CA VAL A 337 10.67 21.36 -17.38
C VAL A 337 10.42 22.57 -16.48
N THR A 338 11.13 23.67 -16.68
CA THR A 338 10.96 24.90 -15.91
C THR A 338 9.55 25.48 -16.06
N ALA A 339 9.02 25.54 -17.29
CA ALA A 339 7.66 26.01 -17.55
C ALA A 339 6.59 25.16 -16.86
N ILE A 340 6.76 23.83 -16.85
CA ILE A 340 5.84 22.91 -16.17
C ILE A 340 5.85 23.13 -14.65
N VAL A 341 7.02 23.34 -14.05
CA VAL A 341 7.13 23.60 -12.60
C VAL A 341 6.56 24.96 -12.23
N GLN A 342 6.75 25.99 -13.06
CA GLN A 342 6.13 27.30 -12.87
C GLN A 342 4.60 27.21 -12.93
N LEU A 343 4.06 26.47 -13.89
CA LEU A 343 2.61 26.24 -14.02
C LEU A 343 2.01 25.64 -12.74
N ASP A 344 2.63 24.60 -12.17
CA ASP A 344 2.16 23.99 -10.92
C ASP A 344 2.22 24.98 -9.75
N ARG A 345 3.32 25.74 -9.63
CA ARG A 345 3.48 26.72 -8.55
C ARG A 345 2.43 27.82 -8.58
N ASP A 346 2.12 28.34 -9.76
CA ASP A 346 1.31 29.55 -9.92
C ASP A 346 -0.20 29.26 -9.96
N GLN A 347 -0.60 28.13 -10.55
CA GLN A 347 -2.02 27.85 -10.84
C GLN A 347 -2.67 26.83 -9.89
N ARG A 348 -1.89 26.03 -9.16
CA ARG A 348 -2.42 24.92 -8.34
C ARG A 348 -3.41 25.40 -7.27
N THR A 349 -2.99 26.33 -6.42
CA THR A 349 -3.84 26.84 -5.33
C THR A 349 -5.09 27.52 -5.91
N VAL A 350 -4.91 28.34 -6.94
CA VAL A 350 -6.01 29.06 -7.62
C VAL A 350 -7.08 28.11 -8.16
N ILE A 351 -6.68 27.01 -8.82
CA ILE A 351 -7.62 26.02 -9.36
C ILE A 351 -8.32 25.27 -8.21
N CYS A 352 -7.57 24.83 -7.18
CA CYS A 352 -8.15 24.16 -6.01
C CYS A 352 -9.17 25.04 -5.28
N ASP A 353 -8.86 26.32 -5.06
CA ASP A 353 -9.75 27.27 -4.38
C ASP A 353 -11.03 27.50 -5.18
N ARG A 354 -10.94 27.59 -6.52
CA ARG A 354 -12.11 27.69 -7.39
C ARG A 354 -12.97 26.42 -7.37
N MET A 355 -12.36 25.24 -7.36
CA MET A 355 -13.10 23.98 -7.25
C MET A 355 -13.76 23.81 -5.88
N ALA A 356 -13.13 24.32 -4.82
CA ALA A 356 -13.68 24.30 -3.46
C ALA A 356 -14.95 25.15 -3.29
N ALA A 357 -15.17 26.13 -4.17
CA ALA A 357 -16.39 26.94 -4.19
C ALA A 357 -17.65 26.16 -4.63
N MET A 358 -17.49 24.96 -5.20
CA MET A 358 -18.59 24.11 -5.66
C MET A 358 -19.55 23.74 -4.50
N THR A 359 -20.86 23.73 -4.78
CA THR A 359 -21.93 23.36 -3.83
C THR A 359 -22.89 22.38 -4.50
N PRO A 360 -23.04 21.12 -4.04
CA PRO A 360 -22.34 20.51 -2.90
C PRO A 360 -20.84 20.30 -3.17
N LEU A 361 -20.01 20.26 -2.12
CA LEU A 361 -18.59 19.93 -2.29
C LEU A 361 -18.43 18.44 -2.57
N LEU A 362 -17.86 18.10 -3.73
CA LEU A 362 -17.63 16.74 -4.21
C LEU A 362 -16.11 16.46 -4.36
N PRO A 363 -15.42 16.03 -3.29
CA PRO A 363 -13.96 15.84 -3.31
C PRO A 363 -13.46 14.86 -4.37
N ARG A 364 -14.18 13.76 -4.63
CA ARG A 364 -13.80 12.79 -5.67
C ARG A 364 -13.83 13.41 -7.08
N PHE A 365 -14.83 14.25 -7.33
CA PHE A 365 -14.94 14.98 -8.60
C PHE A 365 -13.85 16.04 -8.72
N MET A 366 -13.55 16.77 -7.64
CA MET A 366 -12.44 17.72 -7.58
C MET A 366 -11.09 17.05 -7.89
N SER A 367 -10.83 15.88 -7.31
CA SER A 367 -9.62 15.09 -7.58
C SER A 367 -9.53 14.67 -9.05
N THR A 368 -10.65 14.19 -9.64
CA THR A 368 -10.71 13.81 -11.06
C THR A 368 -10.50 15.01 -11.99
N LEU A 369 -11.07 16.18 -11.65
CA LEU A 369 -10.87 17.43 -12.39
C LEU A 369 -9.40 17.89 -12.33
N LEU A 370 -8.77 17.80 -11.16
CA LEU A 370 -7.37 18.16 -11.00
C LEU A 370 -6.48 17.25 -11.87
N ASP A 371 -6.68 15.93 -11.81
CA ASP A 371 -5.92 14.95 -12.60
C ASP A 371 -6.03 15.18 -14.12
N GLY A 372 -7.22 15.60 -14.58
CA GLY A 372 -7.47 15.94 -15.99
C GLY A 372 -6.97 17.32 -16.43
N SER A 373 -6.53 18.16 -15.50
CA SER A 373 -6.09 19.53 -15.79
C SER A 373 -4.60 19.60 -16.21
N PRO A 374 -4.16 20.69 -16.86
CA PRO A 374 -2.74 20.92 -17.13
C PRO A 374 -1.85 20.88 -15.88
N VAL A 375 -2.39 21.30 -14.72
CA VAL A 375 -1.69 21.25 -13.43
C VAL A 375 -1.54 19.80 -12.95
N GLY A 376 -2.56 18.95 -13.08
CA GLY A 376 -2.45 17.53 -12.75
C GLY A 376 -1.42 16.80 -13.62
N ILE A 377 -1.38 17.10 -14.91
CA ILE A 377 -0.36 16.57 -15.83
C ILE A 377 1.05 17.03 -15.40
N ALA A 378 1.20 18.31 -15.05
CA ALA A 378 2.45 18.85 -14.52
C ALA A 378 2.91 18.12 -13.25
N GLN A 379 1.99 17.82 -12.33
CA GLN A 379 2.28 17.09 -11.10
C GLN A 379 2.72 15.65 -11.34
N SER A 380 2.06 14.93 -12.24
CA SER A 380 2.46 13.57 -12.63
C SER A 380 3.88 13.53 -13.21
N PHE A 381 4.23 14.56 -14.00
CA PHE A 381 5.58 14.74 -14.52
C PHE A 381 6.60 15.03 -13.41
N ILE A 382 6.31 15.97 -12.50
CA ILE A 382 7.16 16.30 -11.34
C ILE A 382 7.38 15.07 -10.44
N HIS A 383 6.34 14.30 -10.18
CA HIS A 383 6.40 13.11 -9.32
C HIS A 383 7.34 12.02 -9.88
N SER A 384 7.56 12.00 -11.20
CA SER A 384 8.52 11.10 -11.85
C SER A 384 9.98 11.45 -11.47
N PHE A 385 10.28 12.72 -11.19
CA PHE A 385 11.61 13.14 -10.73
C PHE A 385 11.86 12.84 -9.26
N GLU A 386 10.83 12.88 -8.41
CA GLU A 386 10.94 12.53 -6.98
C GLU A 386 11.49 11.12 -6.77
N LYS A 387 11.07 10.16 -7.59
CA LYS A 387 11.48 8.74 -7.49
C LYS A 387 12.87 8.47 -8.06
N THR A 388 13.45 9.42 -8.78
CA THR A 388 14.67 9.19 -9.55
C THR A 388 15.92 9.46 -8.69
N SER A 389 16.64 8.40 -8.34
CA SER A 389 17.84 8.49 -7.48
C SER A 389 18.96 9.36 -8.07
N SER A 390 19.06 9.45 -9.40
CA SER A 390 20.02 10.33 -10.08
C SER A 390 19.67 11.81 -9.91
N VAL A 391 18.37 12.16 -9.93
CA VAL A 391 17.89 13.53 -9.72
C VAL A 391 18.09 13.93 -8.27
N GLN A 392 17.75 13.05 -7.32
CA GLN A 392 18.05 13.29 -5.91
C GLN A 392 19.55 13.46 -5.67
N ARG A 393 20.40 12.69 -6.36
CA ARG A 393 21.86 12.83 -6.28
C ARG A 393 22.36 14.13 -6.94
N ALA A 394 21.77 14.54 -8.06
CA ALA A 394 22.09 15.79 -8.74
C ALA A 394 21.68 17.01 -7.89
N ALA A 395 20.49 16.98 -7.31
CA ALA A 395 20.00 17.97 -6.35
C ALA A 395 20.93 18.08 -5.13
N ARG A 396 21.46 16.96 -4.63
CA ARG A 396 22.44 16.94 -3.53
C ARG A 396 23.82 17.50 -3.92
N ARG A 397 24.22 17.44 -5.20
CA ARG A 397 25.57 17.81 -5.67
C ARG A 397 25.68 19.23 -6.21
N ASN A 398 24.63 19.73 -6.87
CA ASN A 398 24.74 20.89 -7.75
C ASN A 398 24.02 22.15 -7.25
N VAL A 399 23.49 22.16 -6.02
CA VAL A 399 23.04 23.40 -5.38
C VAL A 399 24.28 24.22 -4.97
N PRO A 400 24.50 25.43 -5.52
CA PRO A 400 25.77 26.13 -5.39
C PRO A 400 26.08 26.54 -3.94
N ILE A 401 27.34 26.36 -3.54
CA ILE A 401 28.08 27.03 -2.45
C ILE A 401 27.66 26.70 -1.00
N ASN A 402 26.45 26.21 -0.73
CA ASN A 402 26.02 25.81 0.62
C ASN A 402 25.90 24.29 0.81
N ILE A 403 26.60 23.45 0.03
CA ILE A 403 26.45 21.98 0.03
C ILE A 403 26.49 21.40 1.46
N SER A 404 27.52 21.73 2.25
CA SER A 404 27.63 21.22 3.62
C SER A 404 26.62 21.83 4.58
N ARG A 405 26.15 23.07 4.35
CA ARG A 405 25.18 23.74 5.23
C ARG A 405 23.75 23.30 4.92
N ASN A 406 23.39 23.18 3.64
CA ASN A 406 22.08 22.76 3.16
C ASN A 406 21.86 21.25 3.33
N LEU A 407 22.89 20.41 3.16
CA LEU A 407 22.78 18.98 3.52
C LEU A 407 22.62 18.80 5.03
N ARG A 408 23.44 19.48 5.84
CA ARG A 408 23.26 19.46 7.30
C ARG A 408 21.92 20.05 7.73
N ASN A 409 21.42 21.08 7.05
CA ASN A 409 20.09 21.63 7.30
C ASN A 409 18.99 20.64 6.90
N LEU A 410 19.13 19.94 5.77
CA LEU A 410 18.19 18.93 5.32
C LEU A 410 18.16 17.75 6.30
N GLU A 411 19.33 17.22 6.70
CA GLU A 411 19.44 16.17 7.72
C GLU A 411 18.85 16.63 9.06
N ARG A 412 19.16 17.85 9.51
CA ARG A 412 18.53 18.42 10.72
C ARG A 412 17.01 18.59 10.59
N ASN A 413 16.52 19.01 9.44
CA ASN A 413 15.08 19.18 9.20
C ASN A 413 14.37 17.82 9.17
N LEU A 414 15.01 16.79 8.62
CA LEU A 414 14.48 15.44 8.59
C LEU A 414 14.52 14.78 9.99
N ALA A 415 15.59 15.00 10.77
CA ALA A 415 15.66 14.58 12.17
C ALA A 415 14.61 15.30 13.03
N ARG A 416 14.44 16.61 12.83
CA ARG A 416 13.39 17.41 13.48
C ARG A 416 12.00 16.94 13.09
N SER A 417 11.77 16.58 11.82
CA SER A 417 10.50 16.01 11.37
C SER A 417 10.18 14.70 12.11
N GLU A 418 11.15 13.81 12.30
CA GLU A 418 10.95 12.58 13.07
C GLU A 418 10.65 12.88 14.55
N ARG A 419 11.33 13.87 15.13
CA ARG A 419 11.03 14.40 16.47
C ARG A 419 9.60 14.89 16.59
N ASP A 420 9.21 15.77 15.70
CA ASP A 420 7.90 16.40 15.73
C ASP A 420 6.80 15.35 15.53
N ASN A 421 7.01 14.33 14.69
CA ASN A 421 6.11 13.17 14.55
C ASN A 421 5.97 12.38 15.86
N TYR A 422 7.07 12.12 16.56
CA TYR A 422 7.04 11.40 17.84
C TYR A 422 6.35 12.21 18.94
N LEU A 423 6.68 13.49 19.06
CA LEU A 423 6.04 14.38 20.03
C LEU A 423 4.56 14.59 19.73
N PHE A 424 4.18 14.67 18.45
CA PHE A 424 2.78 14.77 18.04
C PHE A 424 1.98 13.51 18.36
N PHE A 425 2.58 12.32 18.17
CA PHE A 425 1.96 11.07 18.62
C PHE A 425 1.68 11.10 20.12
N LEU A 426 2.67 11.50 20.94
CA LEU A 426 2.48 11.61 22.38
C LEU A 426 1.45 12.66 22.78
N TYR A 427 1.39 13.78 22.06
CA TYR A 427 0.34 14.78 22.23
C TYR A 427 -1.05 14.17 22.00
N CYS A 428 -1.19 13.37 20.94
CA CYS A 428 -2.42 12.63 20.66
C CYS A 428 -2.83 11.66 21.79
N LEU A 429 -1.86 11.17 22.57
CA LEU A 429 -2.12 10.31 23.71
C LEU A 429 -2.52 11.06 24.98
N ILE A 430 -2.29 12.37 25.11
CA ILE A 430 -2.55 13.12 26.35
C ILE A 430 -3.71 14.11 26.26
N LYS A 431 -4.09 14.52 25.05
CA LYS A 431 -5.15 15.51 24.81
C LYS A 431 -6.52 15.08 25.36
N GLU A 432 -7.48 15.99 25.34
CA GLU A 432 -8.85 15.66 25.71
C GLU A 432 -9.49 14.68 24.72
N GLY A 433 -10.05 13.60 25.26
CA GLY A 433 -10.71 12.57 24.47
C GLY A 433 -12.19 12.86 24.23
N GLN A 434 -12.79 12.04 23.39
CA GLN A 434 -14.24 12.02 23.14
C GLN A 434 -14.78 10.64 23.50
N PRO A 435 -16.07 10.53 23.86
CA PRO A 435 -16.69 9.21 24.06
C PRO A 435 -16.69 8.41 22.74
N ILE A 436 -16.89 7.09 22.87
CA ILE A 436 -16.98 6.20 21.71
C ILE A 436 -18.14 6.66 20.80
N PRO A 437 -17.93 6.84 19.49
CA PRO A 437 -18.98 7.25 18.59
C PRO A 437 -20.07 6.17 18.46
N THR A 438 -21.34 6.60 18.46
CA THR A 438 -22.51 5.72 18.28
C THR A 438 -22.61 5.16 16.86
N SER A 439 -22.21 5.94 15.86
CA SER A 439 -22.18 5.56 14.45
C SER A 439 -20.88 5.99 13.79
N ASP A 440 -20.16 5.03 13.20
CA ASP A 440 -18.89 5.29 12.49
C ASP A 440 -19.10 6.24 11.31
N TYR A 441 -20.21 6.08 10.59
CA TYR A 441 -20.56 6.89 9.42
C TYR A 441 -20.85 8.34 9.81
N GLN A 442 -21.76 8.55 10.78
CA GLN A 442 -22.15 9.90 11.20
C GLN A 442 -20.96 10.64 11.79
N TYR A 443 -20.16 9.95 12.62
CA TYR A 443 -18.98 10.55 13.21
C TYR A 443 -17.92 10.91 12.16
N ALA A 444 -17.65 10.04 11.18
CA ALA A 444 -16.74 10.34 10.07
C ALA A 444 -17.21 11.55 9.24
N GLN A 445 -18.52 11.65 8.96
CA GLN A 445 -19.12 12.76 8.24
C GLN A 445 -18.99 14.07 9.02
N THR A 446 -19.41 14.11 10.29
CA THR A 446 -19.28 15.29 11.15
C THR A 446 -17.83 15.73 11.31
N LEU A 447 -16.89 14.78 11.40
CA LEU A 447 -15.48 15.09 11.50
C LEU A 447 -14.93 15.76 10.23
N ARG A 448 -15.33 15.28 9.04
CA ARG A 448 -14.98 15.92 7.77
C ARG A 448 -15.54 17.33 7.69
N GLU A 449 -16.82 17.49 8.00
CA GLU A 449 -17.49 18.79 7.92
C GLU A 449 -16.86 19.81 8.87
N LYS A 450 -16.54 19.38 10.09
CA LYS A 450 -15.86 20.21 11.10
C LYS A 450 -14.44 20.58 10.69
N THR A 451 -13.67 19.64 10.16
CA THR A 451 -12.25 19.89 9.84
C THR A 451 -12.07 20.77 8.61
N TRP A 452 -12.92 20.60 7.60
CA TRP A 452 -12.89 21.40 6.37
C TRP A 452 -13.75 22.68 6.43
N GLY A 453 -14.50 22.90 7.51
CA GLY A 453 -15.33 24.10 7.68
C GLY A 453 -16.52 24.19 6.72
N ARG A 454 -17.03 23.06 6.22
CA ARG A 454 -18.10 22.95 5.21
C ARG A 454 -19.12 21.89 5.64
N THR A 455 -20.40 22.16 5.51
CA THR A 455 -21.49 21.24 5.93
C THR A 455 -22.07 20.39 4.80
N ASP A 456 -21.64 20.61 3.56
CA ASP A 456 -22.23 20.04 2.35
C ASP A 456 -21.25 19.12 1.57
N ILE A 457 -20.33 18.48 2.31
CA ILE A 457 -19.39 17.51 1.74
C ILE A 457 -20.12 16.20 1.44
N SER A 458 -20.12 15.77 0.18
CA SER A 458 -20.84 14.57 -0.25
C SER A 458 -19.99 13.62 -1.10
N GLY A 459 -20.41 12.36 -1.20
CA GLY A 459 -19.80 11.34 -2.06
C GLY A 459 -18.49 10.70 -1.56
N VAL A 460 -18.04 11.04 -0.34
CA VAL A 460 -16.80 10.48 0.24
C VAL A 460 -17.08 9.43 1.31
N THR A 461 -17.99 9.72 2.24
CA THR A 461 -18.20 8.91 3.43
C THR A 461 -18.91 7.60 3.08
N VAL A 462 -18.30 6.46 3.44
CA VAL A 462 -18.84 5.12 3.17
C VAL A 462 -18.75 4.29 4.45
N ALA A 463 -19.90 3.79 4.92
CA ALA A 463 -19.95 2.91 6.08
C ALA A 463 -19.26 1.58 5.79
N HIS A 464 -18.41 1.12 6.71
CA HIS A 464 -17.80 -0.20 6.60
C HIS A 464 -18.85 -1.29 6.85
N PRO A 465 -18.85 -2.44 6.14
CA PRO A 465 -19.85 -3.50 6.35
C PRO A 465 -20.03 -3.89 7.82
N LEU A 466 -18.94 -4.08 8.55
CA LEU A 466 -18.97 -4.40 9.99
C LEU A 466 -19.65 -3.36 10.89
N SER A 467 -19.88 -2.14 10.40
CA SER A 467 -20.62 -1.11 11.15
C SER A 467 -22.11 -1.40 11.20
N TYR A 468 -22.67 -2.09 10.20
CA TYR A 468 -24.12 -2.34 10.07
C TYR A 468 -24.49 -3.82 9.89
N THR A 469 -23.52 -4.71 9.66
CA THR A 469 -23.74 -6.16 9.62
C THR A 469 -23.53 -6.78 11.00
N LYS A 470 -24.40 -7.72 11.39
CA LYS A 470 -24.19 -8.58 12.57
C LYS A 470 -23.39 -9.83 12.18
N SER A 471 -22.41 -10.21 12.99
CA SER A 471 -21.74 -11.50 12.84
C SER A 471 -22.57 -12.59 13.51
N TYR A 472 -22.93 -13.63 12.76
CA TYR A 472 -23.56 -14.82 13.30
C TYR A 472 -22.53 -15.96 13.33
N PRO A 473 -22.41 -16.72 14.44
CA PRO A 473 -21.65 -17.95 14.42
C PRO A 473 -22.25 -18.90 13.36
N LEU A 474 -21.37 -19.59 12.63
CA LEU A 474 -21.75 -20.49 11.53
C LEU A 474 -22.55 -21.72 11.99
N ASP A 475 -22.65 -21.96 13.30
CA ASP A 475 -23.37 -23.10 13.86
C ASP A 475 -24.89 -23.03 13.62
N ASP A 476 -25.44 -21.85 13.30
CA ASP A 476 -26.88 -21.64 13.08
C ASP A 476 -27.33 -21.76 11.60
N TYR A 477 -26.40 -21.93 10.65
CA TYR A 477 -26.72 -21.99 9.22
C TYR A 477 -25.98 -23.15 8.54
N ASN A 478 -26.76 -24.16 8.16
CA ASN A 478 -26.33 -25.34 7.41
C ASN A 478 -26.00 -24.99 5.94
N ILE A 479 -25.05 -24.06 5.72
CA ILE A 479 -24.63 -23.59 4.39
C ILE A 479 -23.29 -24.28 4.05
N TYR A 480 -23.35 -25.59 3.86
CA TYR A 480 -22.36 -26.33 3.07
C TYR A 480 -23.04 -27.45 2.26
N PRO A 481 -23.62 -27.17 1.08
CA PRO A 481 -23.92 -28.22 0.13
C PRO A 481 -22.84 -28.41 -0.96
N TYR A 482 -21.87 -27.50 -1.10
CA TYR A 482 -20.97 -27.50 -2.28
C TYR A 482 -19.47 -27.41 -1.97
N MET A 483 -18.99 -27.95 -0.85
CA MET A 483 -17.64 -28.52 -0.87
C MET A 483 -17.76 -29.90 -1.50
N TYR A 484 -17.37 -30.01 -2.78
CA TYR A 484 -17.10 -31.30 -3.40
C TYR A 484 -16.25 -32.11 -2.42
N ARG A 485 -16.84 -33.19 -1.87
CA ARG A 485 -16.10 -34.25 -1.19
C ARG A 485 -15.05 -34.72 -2.19
N VAL A 486 -13.80 -34.35 -1.94
CA VAL A 486 -12.66 -35.08 -2.47
C VAL A 486 -12.75 -36.45 -1.82
N SER A 487 -13.41 -37.38 -2.53
CA SER A 487 -13.34 -38.79 -2.21
C SER A 487 -11.87 -39.18 -2.17
N ASN A 488 -11.43 -39.64 -1.01
CA ASN A 488 -10.13 -40.22 -0.75
C ASN A 488 -9.62 -41.04 -1.95
N CYS A 489 -8.69 -40.49 -2.73
CA CYS A 489 -7.72 -41.33 -3.43
C CYS A 489 -6.67 -41.70 -2.38
N LYS A 490 -6.81 -42.91 -1.84
CA LYS A 490 -5.71 -43.62 -1.19
C LYS A 490 -4.61 -43.86 -2.21
N GLU A 491 -3.39 -43.89 -1.69
CA GLU A 491 -2.10 -44.22 -2.32
C GLU A 491 -2.15 -45.40 -3.31
#